data_AF-A0A0B1S4L8-F1
#
_entry.id   AF-A0A0B1S4L8-F1
#
_cell.length_a   1.000
_cell.length_b   1.000
_cell.length_c   1.000
_cell.angle_alpha   90.00
_cell.angle_beta   90.00
_cell.angle_gamma   90.00
#
_symmetry.space_group_name_H-M   'P 1'
#
loop_
_entity.id
_entity.type
_entity.pdbx_description
1 polymer ?
#
loop_
_entity_poly.entity_id
_entity_poly.type
_entity_poly.pdbx_seq_one_letter_code
_entity_poly.pdbx_strand_id
1 'polypeptide(L)'
;MEICITLAICLECYLRSKSSSLAKCFEPNVRYIIFLVAATATSLALTAYHFVLYELETGYKCDGTKLVVRIRLNTDFLTPEAIKFCNLTQAVFVIAIPCVALILINHKHASLIRSNVFSVSFSECHELFSKESSVETRKKRILLFLHTLTACFVLSHLLSFLPFLYDLIPSLYEWGFPHVITVMNSVLIAGKVVTLALSSSICQELGRLGLGGY
;
A
#
# COMPACT_ATOMS: atom_id res chain seq x y z
N MET A 1 5.64 -1.51 -7.04
CA MET A 1 4.54 -2.13 -7.80
C MET A 1 3.29 -2.20 -6.95
N GLU A 2 3.33 -2.86 -5.79
CA GLU A 2 2.18 -2.96 -4.88
C GLU A 2 1.59 -1.60 -4.49
N ILE A 3 2.41 -0.65 -4.04
CA ILE A 3 1.99 0.73 -3.72
C ILE A 3 1.18 1.39 -4.85
N CYS A 4 1.65 1.28 -6.10
CA CYS A 4 0.97 1.86 -7.27
C CYS A 4 -0.39 1.18 -7.52
N ILE A 5 -0.44 -0.15 -7.35
CA ILE A 5 -1.68 -0.93 -7.52
C ILE A 5 -2.68 -0.57 -6.42
N THR A 6 -2.25 -0.53 -5.16
CA THR A 6 -3.10 -0.15 -4.01
C THR A 6 -3.69 1.25 -4.21
N LEU A 7 -2.88 2.23 -4.60
CA LEU A 7 -3.35 3.59 -4.90
C LEU A 7 -4.35 3.60 -6.06
N ALA A 8 -4.08 2.84 -7.13
CA ALA A 8 -4.99 2.76 -8.27
C ALA A 8 -6.35 2.16 -7.87
N ILE A 9 -6.35 1.07 -7.08
CA ILE A 9 -7.58 0.46 -6.56
C ILE A 9 -8.34 1.45 -5.69
N CYS A 10 -7.69 2.10 -4.72
CA CYS A 10 -8.38 3.06 -3.84
C CYS A 10 -8.93 4.27 -4.62
N LEU A 11 -8.19 4.77 -5.61
CA LEU A 11 -8.65 5.85 -6.49
C LEU A 11 -9.86 5.40 -7.31
N GLU A 12 -9.83 4.19 -7.86
CA GLU A 12 -10.94 3.63 -8.61
C GLU A 12 -12.18 3.44 -7.73
N CYS A 13 -12.03 2.89 -6.52
CA CYS A 13 -13.12 2.76 -5.55
C CYS A 13 -13.74 4.13 -5.20
N TYR A 14 -12.91 5.15 -5.00
CA TYR A 14 -13.34 6.51 -4.77
C TYR A 14 -14.14 7.06 -5.96
N LEU A 15 -13.60 6.96 -7.18
CA LEU A 15 -14.24 7.47 -8.39
C LEU A 15 -15.56 6.75 -8.68
N ARG A 16 -15.61 5.42 -8.52
CA ARG A 16 -16.84 4.61 -8.63
C ARG A 16 -17.91 5.05 -7.64
N SER A 17 -17.50 5.41 -6.42
CA SER A 17 -18.43 5.91 -5.40
C SER A 17 -18.93 7.33 -5.70
N LYS A 18 -18.15 8.12 -6.45
CA LYS A 18 -18.48 9.51 -6.80
C LYS A 18 -19.37 9.60 -8.04
N SER A 19 -19.09 8.82 -9.08
CA SER A 19 -19.86 8.85 -10.32
C SER A 19 -19.62 7.58 -11.16
N SER A 20 -20.71 6.98 -11.64
CA SER A 20 -20.67 5.84 -12.56
C SER A 20 -20.07 6.19 -13.93
N SER A 21 -20.11 7.45 -14.37
CA SER A 21 -19.50 7.89 -15.63
C SER A 21 -17.98 8.01 -15.55
N LEU A 22 -17.45 8.41 -14.39
CA LEU A 22 -16.00 8.44 -14.12
C LEU A 22 -15.41 7.04 -14.00
N ALA A 23 -16.20 6.07 -13.52
CA ALA A 23 -15.81 4.67 -13.43
C ALA A 23 -15.52 4.05 -14.80
N LYS A 24 -16.18 4.50 -15.88
CA LYS A 24 -15.94 4.01 -17.25
C LYS A 24 -14.51 4.27 -17.74
N CYS A 25 -13.78 5.23 -17.15
CA CYS A 25 -12.36 5.44 -17.46
C CYS A 25 -11.46 4.29 -17.01
N PHE A 26 -11.93 3.45 -16.08
CA PHE A 26 -11.23 2.29 -15.52
C PHE A 26 -11.82 0.95 -15.96
N GLU A 27 -12.71 0.94 -16.95
CA GLU A 27 -13.10 -0.32 -17.59
C GLU A 27 -11.84 -1.04 -18.09
N PRO A 28 -11.71 -2.36 -17.86
CA PRO A 28 -10.54 -3.13 -18.22
C PRO A 28 -10.32 -3.04 -19.73
N ASN A 29 -9.39 -2.15 -20.07
CA ASN A 29 -9.05 -1.75 -21.43
C ASN A 29 -7.52 -1.65 -21.53
N VAL A 30 -7.04 -1.42 -22.75
CA VAL A 30 -5.61 -1.24 -23.06
C VAL A 30 -4.91 -0.26 -22.10
N ARG A 31 -5.62 0.77 -21.61
CA ARG A 31 -5.12 1.74 -20.63
C ARG A 31 -4.66 1.11 -19.30
N TYR A 32 -5.39 0.10 -18.80
CA TYR A 32 -5.05 -0.60 -17.57
C TYR A 32 -3.80 -1.48 -17.75
N ILE A 33 -3.66 -2.11 -18.91
CA ILE A 33 -2.47 -2.87 -19.29
C ILE A 33 -1.26 -1.94 -19.38
N ILE A 34 -1.39 -0.80 -20.06
CA ILE A 34 -0.32 0.21 -20.15
C ILE A 34 0.08 0.68 -18.75
N PHE A 35 -0.89 0.97 -17.87
CA PHE A 35 -0.62 1.34 -16.49
C PHE A 35 0.15 0.26 -15.73
N LEU A 36 -0.27 -1.01 -15.81
CA LEU A 36 0.42 -2.12 -15.14
C LEU A 36 1.85 -2.31 -15.65
N VAL A 37 2.06 -2.27 -16.96
CA VAL A 37 3.40 -2.37 -17.57
C VAL A 37 4.27 -1.20 -17.10
N ALA A 38 3.76 0.03 -17.15
CA ALA A 38 4.48 1.21 -16.71
C ALA A 38 4.82 1.16 -15.21
N ALA A 39 3.87 0.76 -14.37
CA ALA A 39 4.08 0.59 -12.93
C ALA A 39 5.12 -0.48 -12.63
N THR A 40 5.13 -1.58 -13.40
CA THR A 40 6.09 -2.67 -13.26
C THR A 40 7.49 -2.24 -13.69
N ALA A 41 7.62 -1.64 -14.87
CA ALA A 41 8.89 -1.12 -15.39
C ALA A 41 9.49 -0.04 -14.47
N THR A 42 8.67 0.91 -14.01
CA THR A 42 9.10 1.95 -13.06
C THR A 42 9.54 1.35 -11.73
N SER A 43 8.82 0.34 -11.23
CA SER A 43 9.20 -0.34 -9.99
C SER A 43 10.54 -1.06 -10.13
N LEU A 44 10.73 -1.81 -11.22
CA LEU A 44 11.99 -2.48 -11.53
C LEU A 44 13.14 -1.47 -11.58
N ALA A 45 12.98 -0.38 -12.33
CA ALA A 45 14.00 0.67 -12.46
C ALA A 45 14.38 1.29 -11.10
N LEU A 46 13.38 1.60 -10.27
CA LEU A 46 13.60 2.19 -8.95
C LEU A 46 14.26 1.22 -7.96
N THR A 47 14.09 -0.10 -8.14
CA THR A 47 14.71 -1.11 -7.28
C THR A 47 15.98 -1.74 -7.86
N ALA A 48 16.30 -1.49 -9.13
CA ALA A 48 17.38 -2.15 -9.84
C ALA A 48 18.75 -1.90 -9.19
N TYR A 49 18.96 -0.70 -8.64
CA TYR A 49 20.23 -0.35 -8.01
C TYR A 49 20.55 -1.24 -6.81
N HIS A 50 19.53 -1.75 -6.08
CA HIS A 50 19.73 -2.66 -4.94
C HIS A 50 20.44 -3.96 -5.33
N PHE A 51 20.24 -4.45 -6.56
CA PHE A 51 20.91 -5.67 -7.06
C PHE A 51 22.39 -5.47 -7.32
N VAL A 52 22.81 -4.23 -7.59
CA VAL A 52 24.22 -3.87 -7.79
C VAL A 52 24.85 -3.44 -6.46
N LEU A 53 24.06 -2.84 -5.57
CA LEU A 53 24.54 -2.23 -4.34
C LEU A 53 24.81 -3.22 -3.21
N TYR A 54 23.93 -4.20 -3.04
CA TYR A 54 23.95 -5.08 -1.88
C TYR A 54 24.44 -6.47 -2.29
N GLU A 55 25.64 -6.80 -1.85
CA GLU A 55 26.16 -8.16 -1.95
C GLU A 55 25.82 -8.94 -0.68
N LEU A 56 25.31 -10.15 -0.90
CA LEU A 56 25.02 -11.09 0.17
C LEU A 56 26.26 -11.96 0.40
N GLU A 57 27.07 -11.64 1.40
CA GLU A 57 28.14 -12.52 1.85
C GLU A 57 27.55 -13.56 2.81
N THR A 58 27.57 -14.83 2.40
CA THR A 58 27.22 -15.96 3.27
C THR A 58 28.47 -16.65 3.75
N GLY A 59 28.62 -16.81 5.06
CA GLY A 59 29.72 -17.56 5.66
C GLY A 59 29.22 -18.45 6.80
N TYR A 60 30.09 -19.30 7.31
CA TYR A 60 29.80 -20.09 8.50
C TYR A 60 30.68 -19.63 9.66
N LYS A 61 30.07 -19.43 10.83
CA LYS A 61 30.76 -19.30 12.12
C LYS A 61 30.56 -20.56 12.95
N CYS A 62 31.39 -20.74 13.98
CA CYS A 62 31.34 -21.86 14.91
C CYS A 62 31.46 -23.22 14.17
N ASP A 63 32.57 -23.44 13.47
CA ASP A 63 32.88 -24.72 12.78
C ASP A 63 31.74 -25.25 11.89
N GLY A 64 31.13 -24.38 11.09
CA GLY A 64 30.07 -24.79 10.15
C GLY A 64 28.65 -24.81 10.73
N THR A 65 28.47 -24.61 12.04
CA THR A 65 27.14 -24.77 12.68
C THR A 65 26.25 -23.54 12.58
N LYS A 66 26.83 -22.34 12.35
CA LYS A 66 26.05 -21.10 12.27
C LYS A 66 26.26 -20.40 10.94
N LEU A 67 25.24 -20.42 10.08
CA LEU A 67 25.21 -19.58 8.88
C LEU A 67 25.14 -18.11 9.31
N VAL A 68 26.10 -17.32 8.85
CA VAL A 68 26.14 -15.88 9.04
C VAL A 68 25.95 -15.24 7.68
N VAL A 69 24.92 -14.40 7.59
CA VAL A 69 24.65 -13.59 6.42
C VAL A 69 25.09 -12.17 6.75
N ARG A 70 26.01 -11.62 5.95
CA ARG A 70 26.43 -10.23 6.05
C ARG A 70 26.04 -9.53 4.75
N ILE A 71 25.38 -8.39 4.87
CA ILE A 71 25.11 -7.52 3.74
C ILE A 71 26.30 -6.58 3.61
N ARG A 72 26.99 -6.63 2.48
CA ARG A 72 28.09 -5.73 2.16
C ARG A 72 27.62 -4.75 1.08
N LEU A 73 27.97 -3.48 1.27
CA LEU A 73 27.79 -2.45 0.25
C LEU A 73 28.92 -2.58 -0.77
N ASN A 74 28.57 -2.87 -2.02
CA ASN A 74 29.51 -2.79 -3.12
C ASN A 74 29.63 -1.32 -3.58
N THR A 75 30.71 -0.66 -3.17
CA THR A 75 31.00 0.74 -3.50
C THR A 75 31.75 0.91 -4.82
N ASP A 76 32.07 -0.18 -5.52
CA ASP A 76 32.89 -0.12 -6.74
C ASP A 76 32.09 0.45 -7.92
N PHE A 77 30.76 0.38 -7.86
CA PHE A 77 29.86 0.84 -8.92
C PHE A 77 29.14 2.16 -8.61
N LEU A 78 28.94 2.50 -7.33
CA LEU A 78 28.16 3.68 -6.92
C LEU A 78 28.84 4.39 -5.74
N THR A 79 28.97 5.71 -5.84
CA THR A 79 29.54 6.53 -4.77
C THR A 79 28.61 6.54 -3.55
N PRO A 80 29.14 6.67 -2.32
CA PRO A 80 28.32 6.77 -1.11
C PRO A 80 27.26 7.90 -1.16
N GLU A 81 27.56 8.99 -1.86
CA GLU A 81 26.63 10.10 -2.08
C GLU A 81 25.47 9.70 -3.01
N ALA A 82 25.75 8.96 -4.08
CA ALA A 82 24.72 8.42 -4.97
C ALA A 82 23.80 7.44 -4.23
N ILE A 83 24.36 6.61 -3.34
CA ILE A 83 23.59 5.68 -2.49
C ILE A 83 22.61 6.43 -1.60
N LYS A 84 23.08 7.47 -0.90
CA LYS A 84 22.23 8.32 -0.05
C LYS A 84 21.14 8.99 -0.88
N PHE A 85 21.47 9.49 -2.06
CA PHE A 85 20.51 10.10 -2.97
C PHE A 85 19.43 9.11 -3.44
N CYS A 86 19.82 7.89 -3.85
CA CYS A 86 18.88 6.85 -4.25
C CYS A 86 17.95 6.43 -3.09
N ASN A 87 18.51 6.20 -1.90
CA ASN A 87 17.74 5.83 -0.72
C ASN A 87 16.77 6.96 -0.30
N LEU A 88 17.21 8.22 -0.36
CA LEU A 88 16.34 9.37 -0.09
C LEU A 88 15.23 9.52 -1.14
N THR A 89 15.56 9.32 -2.42
CA THR A 89 14.59 9.37 -3.51
C THR A 89 13.53 8.28 -3.32
N GLN A 90 13.95 7.06 -2.97
CA GLN A 90 13.03 5.97 -2.64
C GLN A 90 12.15 6.32 -1.44
N ALA A 91 12.73 6.87 -0.37
CA ALA A 91 11.99 7.31 0.81
C ALA A 91 10.85 8.28 0.47
N VAL A 92 11.16 9.31 -0.30
CA VAL A 92 10.23 10.40 -0.59
C VAL A 92 9.21 9.98 -1.64
N PHE A 93 9.68 9.52 -2.79
CA PHE A 93 8.81 9.29 -3.96
C PHE A 93 8.11 7.93 -3.94
N VAL A 94 8.69 6.92 -3.31
CA VAL A 94 8.11 5.57 -3.29
C VAL A 94 7.30 5.34 -2.01
N ILE A 95 7.63 5.99 -0.89
CA ILE A 95 6.94 5.76 0.38
C ILE A 95 6.13 6.99 0.82
N ALA A 96 6.79 8.13 1.09
CA ALA A 96 6.14 9.26 1.74
C ALA A 96 5.01 9.86 0.88
N ILE A 97 5.27 10.17 -0.39
CA ILE A 97 4.27 10.74 -1.30
C ILE A 97 3.09 9.76 -1.48
N PRO A 98 3.29 8.47 -1.76
CA PRO A 98 2.19 7.51 -1.83
C PRO A 98 1.38 7.34 -0.54
N CYS A 99 2.02 7.34 0.63
CA CYS A 99 1.31 7.32 1.92
C CYS A 99 0.39 8.53 2.07
N VAL A 100 0.89 9.73 1.77
CA VAL A 100 0.08 10.97 1.80
C VAL A 100 -1.06 10.90 0.79
N ALA A 101 -0.79 10.46 -0.44
CA ALA A 101 -1.81 10.31 -1.46
C ALA A 101 -2.93 9.34 -1.04
N LEU A 102 -2.57 8.20 -0.45
CA LEU A 102 -3.53 7.21 0.05
C LEU A 102 -4.40 7.77 1.17
N ILE A 103 -3.80 8.47 2.13
CA ILE A 103 -4.53 9.16 3.22
C ILE A 103 -5.55 10.12 2.63
N LEU A 104 -5.15 10.96 1.66
CA LEU A 104 -6.03 11.95 1.04
C LEU A 104 -7.17 11.30 0.24
N ILE A 105 -6.88 10.27 -0.54
CA ILE A 105 -7.89 9.53 -1.33
C ILE A 105 -8.92 8.89 -0.39
N ASN A 106 -8.46 8.14 0.61
CA ASN A 106 -9.35 7.43 1.53
C ASN A 106 -10.12 8.38 2.44
N HIS A 107 -9.52 9.52 2.83
CA HIS A 107 -10.24 10.56 3.58
C HIS A 107 -11.37 11.16 2.74
N LYS A 108 -11.11 11.50 1.47
CA LYS A 108 -12.14 11.99 0.54
C LYS A 108 -13.21 10.94 0.28
N HIS A 109 -12.83 9.67 0.17
CA HIS A 109 -13.77 8.55 -0.02
C HIS A 109 -14.65 8.34 1.20
N ALA A 110 -14.08 8.38 2.40
CA ALA A 110 -14.84 8.29 3.64
C ALA A 110 -15.81 9.47 3.81
N SER A 111 -15.38 10.69 3.48
CA SER A 111 -16.24 11.88 3.47
C SER A 111 -17.43 11.70 2.52
N LEU A 112 -17.18 11.19 1.31
CA LEU A 112 -18.21 10.94 0.31
C LEU A 112 -19.23 9.87 0.74
N ILE A 113 -18.77 8.78 1.37
CA ILE A 113 -19.66 7.72 1.89
C ILE A 113 -20.54 8.27 3.02
N ARG A 114 -19.97 9.13 3.88
CA ARG A 114 -20.71 9.79 4.97
C ARG A 114 -21.73 10.81 4.46
N SER A 115 -21.49 11.48 3.34
CA SER A 115 -22.36 12.54 2.81
C SER A 115 -23.61 12.05 2.05
N ASN A 116 -24.08 10.81 2.26
CA ASN A 116 -25.33 10.26 1.74
C ASN A 116 -25.55 10.27 0.22
N VAL A 117 -24.50 10.45 -0.61
CA VAL A 117 -24.62 10.50 -2.09
C VAL A 117 -25.08 9.16 -2.71
N PHE A 118 -25.11 8.07 -1.94
CA PHE A 118 -25.93 6.91 -2.28
C PHE A 118 -27.40 7.24 -2.04
N SER A 119 -28.00 8.02 -2.96
CA SER A 119 -29.43 8.35 -2.95
C SER A 119 -30.23 7.06 -3.13
N VAL A 120 -30.63 6.45 -2.02
CA VAL A 120 -31.73 5.49 -2.03
C VAL A 120 -32.97 6.32 -2.31
N SER A 121 -33.57 6.13 -3.48
CA SER A 121 -34.89 6.67 -3.82
C SER A 121 -35.88 6.22 -2.74
N PHE A 122 -36.19 7.11 -1.80
CA PHE A 122 -37.14 6.85 -0.74
C PHE A 122 -38.55 6.81 -1.33
N SER A 123 -39.11 5.60 -1.51
CA SER A 123 -40.56 5.44 -1.50
C SER A 123 -41.01 5.38 -0.03
N GLU A 124 -42.04 6.13 0.31
CA GLU A 124 -42.56 6.36 1.67
C GLU A 124 -43.04 5.09 2.42
N CYS A 125 -42.94 3.90 1.84
CA CYS A 125 -43.41 2.66 2.46
C CYS A 125 -42.36 1.92 3.32
N HIS A 126 -41.11 2.38 3.39
CA HIS A 126 -40.02 1.63 4.06
C HIS A 126 -39.79 1.98 5.55
N GLU A 127 -40.52 2.97 6.10
CA GLU A 127 -40.39 3.35 7.52
C GLU A 127 -40.94 2.29 8.50
N LEU A 128 -41.66 1.27 8.03
CA LEU A 128 -42.33 0.28 8.89
C LEU A 128 -41.50 -0.96 9.24
N PHE A 129 -40.28 -1.14 8.70
CA PHE A 129 -39.44 -2.30 9.04
C PHE A 129 -38.09 -1.88 9.64
N SER A 130 -38.08 -1.78 10.97
CA SER A 130 -36.94 -1.54 11.86
C SER A 130 -35.90 -2.66 11.84
N LYS A 131 -35.08 -2.69 10.79
CA LYS A 131 -33.73 -3.28 10.84
C LYS A 131 -32.81 -2.19 10.33
N GLU A 132 -31.70 -1.93 11.04
CA GLU A 132 -30.59 -1.13 10.52
C GLU A 132 -30.42 -1.49 9.04
N SER A 133 -30.70 -0.55 8.14
CA SER A 133 -30.84 -0.90 6.72
C SER A 133 -29.55 -1.59 6.30
N SER A 134 -29.64 -2.73 5.61
CA SER A 134 -28.44 -3.48 5.20
C SER A 134 -27.39 -2.61 4.50
N VAL A 135 -27.85 -1.50 3.90
CA VAL A 135 -27.06 -0.40 3.33
C VAL A 135 -26.22 0.35 4.38
N GLU A 136 -26.81 0.77 5.49
CA GLU A 136 -26.11 1.51 6.56
C GLU A 136 -25.01 0.66 7.22
N THR A 137 -25.31 -0.61 7.51
CA THR A 137 -24.30 -1.56 8.02
C THR A 137 -23.14 -1.75 7.02
N ARG A 138 -23.44 -1.81 5.71
CA ARG A 138 -22.41 -1.91 4.65
C ARG A 138 -21.57 -0.63 4.56
N LYS A 139 -22.18 0.56 4.61
CA LYS A 139 -21.45 1.85 4.64
C LYS A 139 -20.49 1.92 5.82
N LYS A 140 -20.95 1.57 7.03
CA LYS A 140 -20.10 1.51 8.25
C LYS A 140 -18.92 0.55 8.07
N ARG A 141 -19.16 -0.62 7.46
CA ARG A 141 -18.12 -1.60 7.16
C ARG A 141 -17.08 -1.06 6.17
N ILE A 142 -17.49 -0.40 5.09
CA ILE A 142 -16.57 0.22 4.13
C ILE A 142 -15.74 1.31 4.81
N LEU A 143 -16.36 2.15 5.65
CA LEU A 143 -15.65 3.17 6.42
C LEU A 143 -14.59 2.52 7.31
N LEU A 144 -14.92 1.46 8.04
CA LEU A 144 -13.95 0.72 8.85
C LEU A 144 -12.78 0.22 7.99
N PHE A 145 -13.08 -0.44 6.86
CA PHE A 145 -12.04 -0.96 5.96
C PHE A 145 -11.14 0.15 5.39
N LEU A 146 -11.67 1.32 5.03
CA LEU A 146 -10.87 2.44 4.54
C LEU A 146 -9.88 2.96 5.61
N HIS A 147 -10.32 3.08 6.86
CA HIS A 147 -9.44 3.51 7.96
C HIS A 147 -8.39 2.44 8.28
N THR A 148 -8.79 1.17 8.38
CA THR A 148 -7.87 0.05 8.63
C THR A 148 -6.86 -0.10 7.50
N LEU A 149 -7.29 0.03 6.24
CA LEU A 149 -6.41 -0.02 5.08
C LEU A 149 -5.36 1.09 5.15
N THR A 150 -5.80 2.32 5.42
CA THR A 150 -4.88 3.46 5.55
C THR A 150 -3.87 3.25 6.67
N ALA A 151 -4.33 2.81 7.84
CA ALA A 151 -3.46 2.56 8.99
C ALA A 151 -2.46 1.43 8.70
N CYS A 152 -2.92 0.27 8.20
CA CYS A 152 -2.06 -0.85 7.86
C CYS A 152 -1.03 -0.48 6.79
N PHE A 153 -1.46 0.22 5.74
CA PHE A 153 -0.56 0.63 4.67
C PHE A 153 0.53 1.59 5.18
N VAL A 154 0.13 2.64 5.90
CA VAL A 154 1.06 3.65 6.42
C VAL A 154 2.01 3.05 7.45
N LEU A 155 1.50 2.29 8.43
CA LEU A 155 2.34 1.68 9.47
C LEU A 155 3.34 0.69 8.89
N SER A 156 2.90 -0.21 8.00
CA SER A 156 3.79 -1.21 7.39
C SER A 156 4.90 -0.58 6.55
N HIS A 157 4.59 0.48 5.78
CA HIS A 157 5.57 1.16 4.95
C HIS A 157 6.48 2.11 5.74
N LEU A 158 5.97 2.80 6.77
CA LEU A 158 6.82 3.60 7.66
C LEU A 158 7.81 2.73 8.45
N LEU A 159 7.38 1.57 8.91
CA LEU A 159 8.27 0.61 9.58
C LEU A 159 9.34 0.06 8.66
N SER A 160 9.03 -0.13 7.37
CA SER A 160 10.03 -0.49 6.37
C SER A 160 11.07 0.60 6.11
N PHE A 161 10.80 1.84 6.55
CA PHE A 161 11.73 2.97 6.41
C PHE A 161 12.77 3.05 7.54
N LEU A 162 12.48 2.48 8.71
CA LEU A 162 13.39 2.51 9.86
C LEU A 162 14.80 1.99 9.52
N PRO A 163 14.98 0.86 8.81
CA PRO A 163 16.30 0.39 8.43
C PRO A 163 17.07 1.35 7.50
N PHE A 164 16.39 2.20 6.73
CA PHE A 164 17.04 3.20 5.86
C PHE A 164 17.41 4.47 6.62
N LEU A 165 16.67 4.81 7.70
CA LEU A 165 17.08 5.85 8.64
C LEU A 165 18.36 5.47 9.40
N TYR A 166 18.62 4.18 9.56
CA TYR A 166 19.85 3.67 10.19
C TYR A 166 21.10 3.93 9.33
N ASP A 167 21.01 4.02 8.00
CA ASP A 167 22.11 4.48 7.13
C ASP A 167 22.53 5.94 7.44
N LEU A 168 21.68 6.72 8.12
CA LEU A 168 22.02 8.05 8.62
C LEU A 168 22.65 8.03 10.03
N ILE A 169 22.52 6.94 10.80
CA ILE A 169 22.97 6.83 12.20
C ILE A 169 23.73 5.49 12.40
N PRO A 170 25.03 5.44 12.10
CA PRO A 170 25.85 4.21 12.09
C PRO A 170 25.97 3.48 13.43
N SER A 171 25.71 4.17 14.55
CA SER A 171 25.81 3.59 15.90
C SER A 171 24.78 2.50 16.19
N LEU A 172 23.80 2.33 15.30
CA LEU A 172 22.74 1.35 15.46
C LEU A 172 23.02 0.00 14.77
N TYR A 173 24.20 -0.15 14.14
CA TYR A 173 24.65 -1.37 13.44
C TYR A 173 25.13 -2.50 14.39
N GLU A 174 24.76 -2.45 15.66
CA GLU A 174 25.10 -3.50 16.62
C GLU A 174 24.31 -4.80 16.37
N TRP A 175 24.68 -5.85 17.10
CA TRP A 175 24.34 -7.28 16.90
C TRP A 175 22.83 -7.63 16.74
N GLY A 176 21.91 -6.69 16.94
CA GLY A 176 20.46 -6.85 16.73
C GLY A 176 19.92 -6.40 15.37
N PHE A 177 20.71 -5.71 14.55
CA PHE A 177 20.22 -5.10 13.30
C PHE A 177 19.61 -6.10 12.29
N PRO A 178 20.18 -7.30 12.06
CA PRO A 178 19.56 -8.29 11.18
C PRO A 178 18.18 -8.79 11.67
N HIS A 179 18.00 -8.89 13.00
CA HIS A 179 16.73 -9.26 13.59
C HIS A 179 15.68 -8.18 13.40
N VAL A 180 16.06 -6.90 13.58
CA VAL A 180 15.18 -5.76 13.32
C VAL A 180 14.74 -5.74 11.86
N ILE A 181 15.67 -5.88 10.90
CA ILE A 181 15.34 -5.95 9.46
C ILE A 181 14.36 -7.10 9.18
N THR A 182 14.60 -8.28 9.75
CA THR A 182 13.74 -9.46 9.53
C THR A 182 12.31 -9.22 10.04
N VAL A 183 12.18 -8.62 11.23
CA VAL A 183 10.86 -8.28 11.80
C VAL A 183 10.18 -7.21 10.96
N MET A 184 10.88 -6.14 10.57
CA MET A 184 10.31 -5.06 9.74
C MET A 184 9.85 -5.59 8.37
N ASN A 185 10.63 -6.47 7.73
CA ASN A 185 10.23 -7.11 6.48
C ASN A 185 9.01 -8.01 6.65
N SER A 186 8.94 -8.77 7.74
CA SER A 186 7.76 -9.59 8.06
C SER A 186 6.51 -8.73 8.26
N VAL A 187 6.62 -7.61 8.98
CA VAL A 187 5.53 -6.63 9.15
C VAL A 187 5.12 -6.01 7.81
N LEU A 188 6.09 -5.68 6.96
CA LEU A 188 5.83 -5.14 5.62
C LEU A 188 5.04 -6.14 4.75
N ILE A 189 5.47 -7.41 4.72
CA ILE A 189 4.79 -8.47 3.97
C ILE A 189 3.37 -8.68 4.50
N ALA A 190 3.20 -8.80 5.82
CA ALA A 190 1.90 -8.95 6.45
C ALA A 190 0.99 -7.75 6.13
N GLY A 191 1.52 -6.53 6.22
CA GLY A 191 0.82 -5.29 5.88
C GLY A 191 0.33 -5.27 4.44
N LYS A 192 1.14 -5.73 3.48
CA LYS A 192 0.75 -5.85 2.06
C LYS A 192 -0.40 -6.84 1.86
N VAL A 193 -0.34 -8.01 2.50
CA VAL A 193 -1.40 -9.02 2.43
C VAL A 193 -2.71 -8.47 2.99
N VAL A 194 -2.66 -7.82 4.15
CA VAL A 194 -3.83 -7.19 4.79
C VAL A 194 -4.40 -6.07 3.90
N THR A 195 -3.54 -5.23 3.33
CA THR A 195 -3.95 -4.15 2.42
C THR A 195 -4.70 -4.70 1.20
N LEU A 196 -4.20 -5.79 0.60
CA LEU A 196 -4.85 -6.45 -0.53
C LEU A 196 -6.22 -7.03 -0.13
N ALA A 197 -6.30 -7.70 1.03
CA ALA A 197 -7.54 -8.28 1.53
C ALA A 197 -8.61 -7.21 1.83
N LEU A 198 -8.21 -6.08 2.44
CA LEU A 198 -9.10 -4.96 2.73
C LEU A 198 -9.55 -4.26 1.44
N SER A 199 -8.64 -4.05 0.49
CA SER A 199 -8.94 -3.48 -0.83
C SER A 199 -10.00 -4.33 -1.55
N SER A 200 -9.81 -5.65 -1.58
CA SER A 200 -10.77 -6.60 -2.15
C SER A 200 -12.13 -6.52 -1.44
N SER A 201 -12.13 -6.47 -0.11
CA SER A 201 -13.35 -6.37 0.69
C SER A 201 -14.13 -5.08 0.42
N ILE A 202 -13.43 -3.94 0.28
CA ILE A 202 -14.04 -2.65 -0.10
C ILE A 202 -14.69 -2.76 -1.49
N CYS A 203 -13.98 -3.32 -2.48
CA CYS A 203 -14.51 -3.54 -3.82
C CYS A 203 -15.79 -4.40 -3.81
N GLN A 204 -15.79 -5.50 -3.05
CA GLN A 204 -16.94 -6.40 -2.95
C GLN A 204 -18.15 -5.70 -2.32
N GLU A 205 -17.97 -4.96 -1.22
CA GLU A 205 -19.07 -4.25 -0.57
C GLU A 205 -19.61 -3.10 -1.44
N LEU A 206 -18.74 -2.38 -2.15
CA LEU A 206 -19.15 -1.38 -3.14
C LEU A 206 -19.92 -2.01 -4.31
N GLY A 207 -19.48 -3.16 -4.82
CA GLY A 207 -20.20 -3.89 -5.87
C GLY A 207 -21.60 -4.32 -5.42
N ARG A 208 -21.73 -4.78 -4.18
CA ARG A 208 -23.03 -5.13 -3.57
C ARG A 208 -23.94 -3.92 -3.33
N LEU A 209 -23.38 -2.72 -3.13
CA LEU A 209 -24.15 -1.49 -3.08
C LEU A 209 -24.62 -1.04 -4.48
N GLY A 210 -23.80 -1.24 -5.51
CA GLY A 210 -24.16 -0.91 -6.90
C GLY A 210 -25.17 -1.86 -7.55
N LEU A 211 -25.20 -3.15 -7.16
CA LEU A 211 -26.14 -4.16 -7.68
C LEU A 211 -27.53 -4.11 -7.03
N GLY A 212 -27.72 -3.34 -5.94
CA GLY A 212 -29.03 -3.18 -5.28
C GLY A 212 -29.88 -2.03 -5.83
N GLY A 213 -29.41 -1.36 -6.88
CA GLY A 213 -30.08 -0.20 -7.50
C GLY A 213 -30.61 -0.46 -8.92
N TYR A 214 -30.70 -1.72 -9.34
CA TYR A 214 -31.33 -2.15 -10.59
C TYR A 214 -32.46 -3.13 -10.30
#